data_AF-A0A2V5IUJ8-F1
#
_entry.id   AF-A0A2V5IUJ8-F1
#
_cell.length_a   1.000
_cell.length_b   1.000
_cell.length_c   1.000
_cell.angle_alpha   90.00
_cell.angle_beta   90.00
_cell.angle_gamma   90.00
#
_symmetry.space_group_name_H-M   'P 1'
#
loop_
_entity.id
_entity.type
_entity.pdbx_description
1 polymer ?
#
loop_
_entity_poly.entity_id
_entity_poly.type
_entity_poly.pdbx_seq_one_letter_code
_entity_poly.pdbx_strand_id
1 'polypeptide(L)'
;MIPLSATASKIENEVYRHRDATDEEFDNINAFYRQVLEEDKELCVGVQTNLSTGVFINGELHPSKEKGPIHFQQSLREMVMEHRQKEEAQGGREIWPALPAVTGDMKTDRLAEEERFCSQLEASCISRPELAW
;
A
#
# COMPACT_ATOMS: atom_id res chain seq x y z
N MET A 1 -8.13 -4.48 -3.57
CA MET A 1 -6.70 -4.16 -3.77
C MET A 1 -5.95 -4.52 -2.50
N ILE A 2 -4.91 -5.33 -2.63
CA ILE A 2 -4.08 -5.82 -1.53
C ILE A 2 -2.64 -5.38 -1.83
N PRO A 3 -1.98 -4.62 -0.93
CA PRO A 3 -0.58 -4.25 -1.13
C PRO A 3 0.31 -5.50 -0.98
N LEU A 4 1.25 -5.69 -1.91
CA LEU A 4 2.26 -6.76 -1.82
C LEU A 4 3.64 -6.17 -1.48
N SER A 5 3.96 -5.00 -2.05
CA SER A 5 5.16 -4.21 -1.74
C SER A 5 4.89 -2.74 -2.04
N ALA A 6 5.91 -1.89 -1.89
CA ALA A 6 5.82 -0.46 -2.25
C ALA A 6 5.46 -0.21 -3.73
N THR A 7 5.76 -1.17 -4.63
CA THR A 7 5.58 -1.02 -6.09
C THR A 7 4.73 -2.14 -6.71
N ALA A 8 4.17 -3.04 -5.90
CA ALA A 8 3.34 -4.14 -6.37
C ALA A 8 2.06 -4.26 -5.54
N SER A 9 0.94 -4.46 -6.22
CA SER A 9 -0.36 -4.74 -5.60
C SER A 9 -1.07 -5.88 -6.32
N LYS A 10 -1.90 -6.61 -5.57
CA LYS A 10 -2.82 -7.59 -6.13
C LYS A 10 -4.21 -6.96 -6.21
N ILE A 11 -4.79 -6.95 -7.40
CA ILE A 11 -6.18 -6.51 -7.62
C ILE A 11 -7.02 -7.76 -7.84
N GLU A 12 -8.06 -7.90 -7.04
CA GLU A 12 -9.05 -8.97 -7.14
C GLU A 12 -10.41 -8.30 -7.35
N ASN A 13 -11.16 -8.77 -8.33
CA ASN A 13 -12.48 -8.26 -8.67
C ASN A 13 -13.47 -9.42 -8.68
N GLU A 14 -14.56 -9.26 -7.95
CA GLU A 14 -15.69 -10.17 -7.98
C GLU A 14 -16.82 -9.48 -8.75
N VAL A 15 -17.25 -10.09 -9.85
CA VAL A 15 -18.27 -9.51 -10.72
C VAL A 15 -19.59 -10.21 -10.45
N TYR A 16 -20.57 -9.45 -9.97
CA TYR A 16 -21.89 -9.93 -9.61
C TYR A 16 -22.92 -9.52 -10.66
N ARG A 17 -23.90 -10.38 -10.92
CA ARG A 17 -25.05 -10.08 -11.78
C ARG A 17 -26.37 -10.32 -11.04
N HIS A 18 -27.43 -9.70 -11.55
CA HIS A 18 -28.78 -10.01 -11.09
C HIS A 18 -29.13 -11.46 -11.38
N ARG A 19 -29.97 -12.08 -10.54
CA ARG A 19 -30.34 -13.52 -10.67
C ARG A 19 -31.03 -13.84 -11.99
N ASP A 20 -31.75 -12.87 -12.53
CA ASP A 20 -32.52 -13.01 -13.77
C ASP A 20 -31.73 -12.57 -15.02
N ALA A 21 -30.50 -12.10 -14.87
CA ALA A 21 -29.65 -11.74 -16.01
C ALA A 21 -29.17 -13.01 -16.72
N THR A 22 -29.24 -13.00 -18.05
CA THR A 22 -28.78 -14.13 -18.86
C THR A 22 -27.25 -14.26 -18.83
N ASP A 23 -26.76 -15.45 -19.20
CA ASP A 23 -25.32 -15.68 -19.37
C ASP A 23 -24.72 -14.77 -20.44
N GLU A 24 -25.42 -14.58 -21.56
CA GLU A 24 -24.97 -13.73 -22.66
C GLU A 24 -24.84 -12.26 -22.25
N GLU A 25 -25.84 -11.69 -21.57
CA GLU A 25 -25.79 -10.31 -21.08
C GLU A 25 -24.63 -10.10 -20.10
N PHE A 26 -24.42 -11.08 -19.21
CA PHE A 26 -23.32 -11.02 -18.26
C PHE A 26 -21.96 -11.12 -18.94
N ASP A 27 -21.78 -12.08 -19.83
CA ASP A 27 -20.49 -12.32 -20.48
C ASP A 27 -20.08 -11.13 -21.36
N ASN A 28 -21.05 -10.49 -22.03
CA ASN A 28 -20.81 -9.29 -22.82
C ASN A 28 -20.31 -8.12 -21.95
N ILE A 29 -20.98 -7.84 -20.83
CA ILE A 29 -20.55 -6.75 -19.91
C ILE A 29 -19.23 -7.10 -19.23
N ASN A 30 -19.06 -8.35 -18.80
CA ASN A 30 -17.86 -8.83 -18.14
C ASN A 30 -16.64 -8.84 -19.07
N ALA A 31 -16.82 -9.10 -20.38
CA ALA A 31 -15.76 -8.98 -21.37
C ALA A 31 -15.27 -7.53 -21.46
N PHE A 32 -16.18 -6.57 -21.57
CA PHE A 32 -15.83 -5.15 -21.57
C PHE A 32 -15.15 -4.71 -20.26
N TYR A 33 -15.70 -5.13 -19.11
CA TYR A 33 -15.13 -4.80 -17.80
C TYR A 33 -13.70 -5.34 -17.63
N ARG A 34 -13.44 -6.58 -18.09
CA ARG A 34 -12.09 -7.16 -18.08
C ARG A 34 -11.11 -6.37 -18.95
N GLN A 35 -11.56 -5.89 -20.11
CA GLN A 35 -10.72 -5.05 -20.97
C GLN A 35 -10.31 -3.77 -20.23
N VAL A 36 -11.28 -3.03 -19.64
CA VAL A 36 -11.00 -1.80 -18.90
C VAL A 36 -10.03 -2.04 -17.74
N LEU A 37 -10.19 -3.14 -17.00
CA LEU A 37 -9.29 -3.49 -15.90
C LEU A 37 -7.85 -3.77 -16.37
N GLU A 38 -7.68 -4.40 -17.54
CA GLU A 38 -6.35 -4.63 -18.11
C GLU A 38 -5.72 -3.32 -18.60
N GLU A 39 -6.50 -2.44 -19.23
CA GLU A 39 -6.05 -1.10 -19.62
C GLU A 39 -5.60 -0.27 -18.40
N ASP A 40 -6.37 -0.26 -17.32
CA ASP A 40 -6.02 0.42 -16.06
C ASP A 40 -4.73 -0.14 -15.43
N LYS A 41 -4.53 -1.46 -15.52
CA LYS A 41 -3.30 -2.11 -15.06
C LYS A 41 -2.10 -1.65 -15.89
N GLU A 42 -2.21 -1.62 -17.21
CA GLU A 42 -1.14 -1.16 -18.09
C GLU A 42 -0.78 0.32 -17.80
N LEU A 43 -1.79 1.17 -17.60
CA LEU A 43 -1.58 2.57 -17.21
C LEU A 43 -0.82 2.68 -15.88
N CYS A 44 -1.23 1.93 -14.84
CA CYS A 44 -0.56 1.93 -13.55
C CYS A 44 0.90 1.45 -13.65
N VAL A 45 1.15 0.38 -14.41
CA VAL A 45 2.50 -0.18 -14.62
C VAL A 45 3.39 0.80 -15.39
N GLY A 46 2.85 1.44 -16.42
CA GLY A 46 3.55 2.46 -17.19
C GLY A 46 3.94 3.67 -16.33
N VAL A 47 3.01 4.16 -15.50
CA VAL A 47 3.28 5.24 -14.53
C VAL A 47 4.37 4.81 -13.55
N GLN A 48 4.28 3.63 -12.94
CA GLN A 48 5.28 3.14 -11.99
C GLN A 48 6.66 3.02 -12.65
N THR A 49 6.72 2.53 -13.89
CA THR A 49 7.98 2.45 -14.66
C THR A 49 8.61 3.83 -14.83
N ASN A 50 7.81 4.83 -15.19
CA ASN A 50 8.27 6.21 -15.33
C ASN A 50 8.71 6.82 -13.99
N LEU A 51 7.97 6.57 -12.90
CA LEU A 51 8.37 7.03 -11.56
C LEU A 51 9.72 6.43 -11.13
N SER A 52 9.95 5.16 -11.42
CA SER A 52 11.21 4.47 -11.13
C SER A 52 12.43 5.03 -11.88
N THR A 53 12.24 5.86 -12.91
CA THR A 53 13.34 6.59 -13.57
C THR A 53 13.90 7.73 -12.71
N GLY A 54 13.16 8.18 -11.68
CA GLY A 54 13.60 9.23 -10.76
C GLY A 54 13.55 10.65 -11.33
N VAL A 55 13.03 10.86 -12.54
CA VAL A 55 12.92 12.20 -13.16
C VAL A 55 11.71 12.97 -12.63
N PHE A 56 10.60 12.28 -12.39
CA PHE A 56 9.38 12.89 -11.86
C PHE A 56 9.48 13.06 -10.34
N ILE A 57 9.27 14.29 -9.86
CA ILE A 57 9.32 14.62 -8.42
C ILE A 57 7.91 14.89 -7.90
N ASN A 58 7.18 15.80 -8.54
CA ASN A 58 5.80 16.14 -8.22
C ASN A 58 5.11 16.77 -9.44
N GLY A 59 3.77 16.81 -9.41
CA GLY A 59 2.96 17.44 -10.45
C GLY A 59 1.67 17.99 -9.85
N GLU A 60 1.12 19.02 -10.49
CA GLU A 60 -0.16 19.60 -10.09
C GLU A 60 -1.30 18.84 -10.76
N LEU A 61 -2.32 18.50 -9.96
CA LEU A 61 -3.57 17.91 -10.46
C LEU A 61 -4.56 19.01 -10.85
N HIS A 62 -5.36 18.73 -11.88
CA HIS A 62 -6.35 19.65 -12.38
C HIS A 62 -7.46 19.90 -11.34
N PRO A 63 -7.64 21.14 -10.87
CA PRO A 63 -8.41 21.44 -9.66
C PRO A 63 -9.90 21.09 -9.75
N SER A 64 -10.48 21.06 -10.95
CA SER A 64 -11.90 20.72 -11.14
C SER A 64 -12.17 19.32 -11.69
N LYS A 65 -11.16 18.66 -12.28
CA LYS A 65 -11.32 17.37 -12.98
C LYS A 65 -10.76 16.21 -12.16
N GLU A 66 -9.84 16.49 -11.24
CA GLU A 66 -9.15 15.49 -10.44
C GLU A 66 -9.43 15.66 -8.94
N LYS A 67 -10.61 16.18 -8.59
CA LYS A 67 -11.03 16.36 -7.19
C LYS A 67 -11.00 15.06 -6.39
N GLY A 68 -11.34 13.94 -7.02
CA GLY A 68 -11.29 12.60 -6.41
C GLY A 68 -9.85 12.22 -6.01
N PRO A 69 -8.90 12.15 -6.96
CA PRO A 69 -7.49 11.93 -6.66
C PRO A 69 -6.91 12.90 -5.63
N ILE A 70 -7.21 14.19 -5.74
CA ILE A 70 -6.77 15.21 -4.77
C ILE A 70 -7.26 14.86 -3.35
N HIS A 71 -8.55 14.56 -3.20
CA HIS A 71 -9.11 14.20 -1.90
C HIS A 71 -8.47 12.93 -1.34
N PHE A 72 -8.31 11.89 -2.18
CA PHE A 72 -7.69 10.64 -1.78
C PHE A 72 -6.23 10.83 -1.33
N GLN A 73 -5.43 11.58 -2.09
CA GLN A 73 -4.04 11.90 -1.73
C GLN A 73 -3.95 12.67 -0.40
N GLN A 74 -4.86 13.63 -0.18
CA GLN A 74 -4.92 14.39 1.07
C GLN A 74 -5.25 13.49 2.26
N SER A 75 -6.29 12.66 2.16
CA SER A 75 -6.69 11.75 3.24
C SER A 75 -5.61 10.72 3.56
N LEU A 76 -4.95 10.16 2.54
CA LEU A 76 -3.81 9.26 2.74
C LEU A 76 -2.67 9.94 3.49
N ARG A 77 -2.31 11.17 3.08
CA ARG A 77 -1.26 11.95 3.75
C ARG A 77 -1.60 12.17 5.22
N GLU A 78 -2.82 12.61 5.51
CA GLU A 78 -3.28 12.82 6.89
C GLU A 78 -3.16 11.54 7.72
N MET A 79 -3.69 10.41 7.21
CA MET A 79 -3.64 9.13 7.92
C MET A 79 -2.21 8.65 8.21
N VAL A 80 -1.30 8.74 7.23
CA VAL A 80 0.10 8.32 7.41
C VAL A 80 0.82 9.22 8.41
N MET A 81 0.63 10.54 8.31
CA MET A 81 1.25 11.50 9.23
C MET A 81 0.72 11.34 10.65
N GLU A 82 -0.58 11.14 10.83
CA GLU A 82 -1.17 10.86 12.15
C GLU A 82 -0.68 9.53 12.72
N HIS A 83 -0.57 8.49 11.89
CA HIS A 83 -0.02 7.20 12.32
C HIS A 83 1.40 7.38 12.85
N ARG A 84 2.26 8.08 12.09
CA ARG A 84 3.63 8.35 12.52
C ARG A 84 3.70 9.14 13.82
N GLN A 85 2.84 10.15 13.99
CA GLN A 85 2.77 10.92 15.24
C GLN A 85 2.42 10.02 16.44
N LYS A 86 1.56 9.02 16.26
CA LYS A 86 1.23 8.05 17.33
C LYS A 86 2.44 7.19 17.69
N GLU A 87 3.20 6.71 16.71
CA GLU A 87 4.45 5.96 16.93
C GLU A 87 5.47 6.78 17.72
N GLU A 88 5.67 8.04 17.32
CA GLU A 88 6.59 8.96 17.97
C GLU A 88 6.17 9.25 19.43
N ALA A 89 4.87 9.46 19.66
CA ALA A 89 4.32 9.69 21.00
C ALA A 89 4.52 8.51 21.96
N GLN A 90 4.66 7.27 21.46
CA GLN A 90 4.95 6.07 22.26
C GLN A 90 6.44 5.68 22.26
N GLY A 91 7.33 6.63 21.95
CA GLY A 91 8.78 6.43 22.02
C GLY A 91 9.39 5.91 20.72
N GLY A 92 8.78 6.21 19.58
CA GLY A 92 9.25 5.82 18.25
C GLY A 92 9.05 4.34 17.92
N ARG A 93 8.19 3.65 18.66
CA ARG A 93 7.87 2.25 18.39
C ARG A 93 6.82 2.16 17.30
N GLU A 94 7.09 1.33 16.31
CA GLU A 94 6.18 1.08 15.21
C GLU A 94 4.87 0.44 15.70
N ILE A 95 3.77 0.78 15.04
CA ILE A 95 2.45 0.21 15.35
C ILE A 95 2.15 -0.88 14.31
N TRP A 96 2.19 -2.14 14.75
CA TRP A 96 1.89 -3.31 13.92
C TRP A 96 0.58 -3.98 14.35
N PRO A 97 -0.57 -3.68 13.71
CA PRO A 97 -1.87 -4.21 14.14
C PRO A 97 -1.99 -5.73 14.06
N ALA A 98 -1.24 -6.35 13.15
CA ALA A 98 -1.23 -7.80 12.96
C ALA A 98 -0.25 -8.53 13.91
N LEU A 99 0.65 -7.82 14.58
CA LEU A 99 1.62 -8.42 15.50
C LEU A 99 0.94 -8.62 16.86
N PRO A 100 1.00 -9.83 17.45
CA PRO A 100 0.48 -10.06 18.79
C PRO A 100 1.14 -9.10 19.80
N ALA A 101 0.32 -8.47 20.65
CA ALA A 101 0.84 -7.60 21.69
C ALA A 101 1.62 -8.43 22.72
N VAL A 102 2.90 -8.11 22.90
CA VAL A 102 3.72 -8.66 23.98
C VAL A 102 3.21 -8.09 25.31
N THR A 103 2.56 -8.93 26.12
CA THR A 103 1.91 -8.53 27.37
C THR A 103 2.42 -9.35 28.56
N GLY A 104 2.35 -8.77 29.76
CA GLY A 104 2.69 -9.45 31.01
C GLY A 104 4.10 -10.03 31.03
N ASP A 105 4.20 -11.29 31.45
CA ASP A 105 5.46 -12.03 31.66
C ASP A 105 6.26 -12.27 30.38
N MET A 106 5.66 -12.08 29.20
CA MET A 106 6.37 -12.18 27.92
C MET A 106 7.33 -11.01 27.68
N LYS A 107 7.12 -9.88 28.37
CA LYS A 107 7.98 -8.69 28.24
C LYS A 107 9.23 -8.82 29.11
N THR A 108 10.17 -9.64 28.66
CA THR A 108 11.46 -9.81 29.32
C THR A 108 12.48 -8.77 28.85
N ASP A 109 13.45 -8.44 29.70
CA ASP A 109 14.54 -7.51 29.34
C ASP A 109 15.35 -8.03 28.14
N ARG A 110 15.52 -9.36 28.06
CA ARG A 110 16.19 -10.01 26.93
C ARG A 110 15.44 -9.80 25.61
N LEU A 111 14.11 -9.96 25.61
CA LEU A 111 13.30 -9.71 24.42
C LEU A 111 13.42 -8.25 23.97
N ALA A 112 13.38 -7.31 24.92
CA ALA A 112 13.53 -5.89 24.61
C ALA A 112 14.92 -5.54 24.05
N GLU A 113 15.97 -6.23 24.50
CA GLU A 113 17.33 -6.11 23.96
C GLU A 113 17.41 -6.65 22.51
N GLU A 114 16.88 -7.84 22.26
CA GLU A 114 16.86 -8.48 20.94
C GLU A 114 16.04 -7.65 19.92
N GLU A 115 14.86 -7.15 20.31
CA GLU A 115 14.06 -6.25 19.45
C GLU A 115 14.79 -4.95 19.10
N ARG A 116 15.45 -4.33 20.10
CA ARG A 116 16.25 -3.12 19.88
C ARG A 116 17.42 -3.39 18.93
N PHE A 117 18.08 -4.54 19.07
CA PHE A 117 19.16 -4.93 18.17
C PHE A 117 18.67 -5.11 16.73
N CYS A 118 17.57 -5.86 16.51
CA CYS A 118 17.01 -6.11 15.19
C CYS A 118 16.54 -4.83 14.48
N SER A 119 15.80 -3.96 15.19
CA SER A 119 15.33 -2.68 14.63
C SER A 119 16.48 -1.77 14.14
N GLN A 120 17.64 -1.80 14.81
CA GLN A 120 18.82 -1.05 14.38
C GLN A 120 19.48 -1.65 13.13
N LEU A 121 19.41 -2.98 12.96
CA LEU A 121 19.93 -3.65 11.77
C LEU A 121 19.06 -3.37 10.55
N GLU A 122 17.73 -3.45 10.67
CA GLU A 122 16.80 -3.21 9.55
C GLU A 122 16.92 -1.79 8.98
N ALA A 123 17.08 -0.78 9.84
CA ALA A 123 17.34 0.60 9.43
C ALA A 123 18.63 0.74 8.59
N SER A 124 19.61 -0.15 8.80
CA SER A 124 20.88 -0.16 8.06
C SER A 124 20.83 -0.98 6.76
N CYS A 125 20.02 -2.02 6.70
CA CYS A 125 19.92 -2.92 5.54
C CYS A 125 19.25 -2.25 4.33
N ILE A 126 18.28 -1.34 4.54
CA ILE A 126 17.65 -0.57 3.44
C ILE A 126 18.69 0.28 2.67
N SER A 127 19.81 0.64 3.31
CA SER A 127 20.91 1.41 2.69
C SER A 127 21.98 0.56 2.00
N ARG A 128 21.93 -0.77 2.12
CA ARG A 128 22.95 -1.70 1.62
C ARG A 128 22.32 -2.75 0.70
N PRO A 129 22.25 -2.50 -0.62
CA PRO A 129 21.67 -3.44 -1.57
C PRO A 129 22.39 -4.80 -1.59
N GLU A 130 23.63 -4.87 -1.10
CA GLU A 130 24.42 -6.11 -0.94
C GLU A 130 23.89 -7.05 0.15
N LEU A 131 23.01 -6.57 1.03
CA LEU A 131 22.45 -7.31 2.17
C LEU A 131 20.93 -7.54 2.05
N ALA A 132 20.31 -7.10 0.95
CA ALA A 132 18.97 -7.50 0.58
C ALA A 132 19.06 -8.91 -0.02
N TRP A 133 19.01 -9.92 0.85
CA TRP A 133 18.89 -11.32 0.44
C TRP A 133 17.47 -11.63 -0.05
#